data_AF-A0A524NLB1-F1
#
_entry.id   AF-A0A524NLB1-F1
#
_cell.length_a   1.000
_cell.length_b   1.000
_cell.length_c   1.000
_cell.angle_alpha   90.00
_cell.angle_beta   90.00
_cell.angle_gamma   90.00
#
_symmetry.space_group_name_H-M   'P 1'
#
loop_
_entity.id
_entity.type
_entity.pdbx_description
1 polymer ?
#
loop_
_entity_poly.entity_id
_entity_poly.type
_entity_poly.pdbx_seq_one_letter_code
_entity_poly.pdbx_strand_id
1 'polypeptide(L)'
;MNRRRPLICAAAVAAFMFFANAAAAAEFTLLTAGRRSKFVSDVTKGSGRANIRVGRDRGLATLEDPTQCPSSSAIQIRFYTSADSLMVGGDRAELPCGNWKATANGYAYRDRTGAAGGVTKIRYSSKRLKVKAATPGYLPVPGPVGFAQLGLDVGTVRYLVRMHSFRRNDASKIQTRKLSKEADEGEAAFWDTLWGIEDRAEETMVLLGTATGKDPSDARSFFLQGLMRLNRFGRETTYYPEATPAQAMLVEEALEDFEQALPSLWDGSRGDTRAPGFAATARYTLGVLRNDPTLIAQGSQEMDFATALNPLFNTFIPLGPIPPIFRGTDPEYQAVVQLIDEYFPRRQRSAETRARSASTRGWRRTTWPVRSCSSATSSPREIASRARA
;
A
#
# COMPACT_ATOMS: atom_id res chain seq x y z
N MET A 1 -29.42 -40.04 25.95
CA MET A 1 -28.15 -39.99 25.20
C MET A 1 -27.77 -38.52 24.98
N ASN A 2 -26.77 -38.06 25.72
CA ASN A 2 -26.38 -36.65 25.85
C ASN A 2 -25.60 -36.15 24.62
N ARG A 3 -26.10 -35.08 24.00
CA ARG A 3 -25.38 -34.28 23.00
C ARG A 3 -24.31 -33.43 23.70
N ARG A 4 -23.03 -33.70 23.45
CA ARG A 4 -21.93 -32.78 23.79
C ARG A 4 -21.61 -31.95 22.56
N ARG A 5 -21.90 -30.64 22.62
CA ARG A 5 -21.35 -29.63 21.71
C ARG A 5 -19.98 -29.19 22.28
N PRO A 6 -18.89 -29.15 21.50
CA PRO A 6 -17.68 -28.50 21.98
C PRO A 6 -17.83 -26.98 21.90
N LEU A 7 -17.73 -26.34 23.07
CA LEU A 7 -17.38 -24.94 23.24
C LEU A 7 -15.97 -24.74 22.68
N ILE A 8 -15.86 -24.04 21.54
CA ILE A 8 -14.61 -23.40 21.11
C ILE A 8 -14.76 -21.91 21.42
N CYS A 9 -14.37 -21.56 22.64
CA CYS A 9 -14.33 -20.18 23.14
C CYS A 9 -13.10 -19.45 22.60
N ALA A 10 -13.33 -18.37 21.85
CA ALA A 10 -12.85 -17.03 22.20
C ALA A 10 -11.37 -16.88 22.62
N ALA A 11 -10.43 -17.26 21.76
CA ALA A 11 -8.99 -17.00 21.97
C ALA A 11 -8.30 -16.18 20.86
N ALA A 12 -9.03 -15.71 19.83
CA ALA A 12 -8.42 -15.01 18.69
C ALA A 12 -8.58 -13.47 18.70
N VAL A 13 -9.41 -12.90 19.59
CA VAL A 13 -9.73 -11.46 19.56
C VAL A 13 -8.77 -10.61 20.42
N ALA A 14 -7.97 -11.21 21.31
CA ALA A 14 -7.15 -10.47 22.27
C ALA A 14 -5.72 -10.15 21.82
N ALA A 15 -5.26 -10.63 20.65
CA ALA A 15 -3.88 -10.46 20.21
C ALA A 15 -3.59 -9.14 19.47
N PHE A 16 -4.59 -8.26 19.29
CA PHE A 16 -4.42 -6.96 18.62
C PHE A 16 -4.25 -5.75 19.55
N MET A 17 -4.37 -5.91 20.88
CA MET A 17 -4.44 -4.77 21.82
C MET A 17 -3.14 -4.41 22.55
N PHE A 18 -1.98 -4.99 22.21
CA PHE A 18 -0.72 -4.72 22.93
C PHE A 18 0.42 -4.19 22.02
N PHE A 19 0.19 -3.08 21.33
CA PHE A 19 1.25 -2.16 20.86
C PHE A 19 0.76 -0.71 20.83
N ALA A 20 0.27 -0.20 21.97
CA ALA A 20 0.06 1.24 22.16
C ALA A 20 1.39 1.92 22.55
N ASN A 21 2.33 1.94 21.61
CA ASN A 21 3.21 3.10 21.44
C ASN A 21 2.78 3.72 20.11
N ALA A 22 1.69 4.49 20.18
CA ALA A 22 1.27 5.33 19.07
C ALA A 22 2.30 6.45 18.91
N ALA A 23 3.41 6.16 18.23
CA ALA A 23 3.93 7.17 17.33
C ALA A 23 2.73 7.53 16.45
N ALA A 24 2.18 8.74 16.63
CA ALA A 24 1.06 9.21 15.80
C ALA A 24 1.46 8.90 14.36
N ALA A 25 0.77 7.93 13.75
CA ALA A 25 1.06 7.56 12.38
C ALA A 25 0.84 8.84 11.58
N ALA A 26 1.91 9.39 10.99
CA ALA A 26 1.81 10.60 10.19
C ALA A 26 0.63 10.41 9.24
N GLU A 27 -0.34 11.32 9.32
CA GLU A 27 -1.51 11.26 8.46
C GLU A 27 -1.00 11.34 7.03
N PHE A 28 -1.28 10.30 6.28
CA PHE A 28 -0.84 10.22 4.91
C PHE A 28 -1.93 10.83 4.02
N THR A 29 -1.52 11.72 3.13
CA THR A 29 -2.39 12.36 2.15
C THR A 29 -1.97 11.95 0.75
N LEU A 30 -2.82 11.22 0.03
CA LEU A 30 -2.61 10.94 -1.38
C LEU A 30 -3.01 12.14 -2.23
N LEU A 31 -2.11 12.54 -3.13
CA LEU A 31 -2.37 13.56 -4.13
C LEU A 31 -2.58 12.87 -5.48
N THR A 32 -3.80 12.97 -6.03
CA THR A 32 -4.21 12.36 -7.30
C THR A 32 -4.35 13.40 -8.41
N ALA A 33 -4.62 14.67 -8.08
CA ALA A 33 -5.06 15.67 -9.05
C ALA A 33 -3.92 16.31 -9.87
N GLY A 34 -4.10 16.37 -11.20
CA GLY A 34 -3.25 17.10 -12.12
C GLY A 34 -1.79 16.62 -12.14
N ARG A 35 -1.56 15.34 -11.81
CA ARG A 35 -0.23 14.74 -11.73
C ARG A 35 0.44 14.75 -13.10
N ARG A 36 1.66 15.28 -13.16
CA ARG A 36 2.55 15.20 -14.33
C ARG A 36 3.98 15.07 -13.86
N SER A 37 4.74 14.24 -14.52
CA SER A 37 6.12 13.97 -14.20
C SER A 37 6.94 13.68 -15.44
N LYS A 38 8.20 14.08 -15.37
CA LYS A 38 9.22 13.80 -16.37
C LYS A 38 10.51 13.49 -15.64
N PHE A 39 10.98 12.27 -15.81
CA PHE A 39 12.26 11.78 -15.34
C PHE A 39 13.14 11.51 -16.56
N VAL A 40 14.37 11.99 -16.51
CA VAL A 40 15.37 11.76 -17.56
C VAL A 40 16.58 11.14 -16.90
N SER A 41 17.08 10.07 -17.52
CA SER A 41 18.29 9.35 -17.13
C SER A 41 19.24 9.31 -18.32
N ASP A 42 20.50 9.64 -18.08
CA ASP A 42 21.62 9.41 -18.99
C ASP A 42 22.60 8.48 -18.26
N VAL A 43 22.44 7.19 -18.54
CA VAL A 43 23.22 6.12 -17.89
C VAL A 43 24.70 6.26 -18.21
N THR A 44 25.05 6.70 -19.42
CA THR A 44 26.45 6.87 -19.85
C THR A 44 27.16 7.96 -19.04
N LYS A 45 26.45 9.03 -18.69
CA LYS A 45 27.01 10.15 -17.89
C LYS A 45 26.70 10.06 -16.40
N GLY A 46 25.96 9.04 -15.96
CA GLY A 46 25.42 8.97 -14.59
C GLY A 46 24.59 10.22 -14.21
N SER A 47 23.99 10.89 -15.19
CA SER A 47 23.33 12.18 -14.99
C SER A 47 21.83 12.08 -15.14
N GLY A 48 21.07 12.95 -14.48
CA GLY A 48 19.62 12.90 -14.59
C GLY A 48 18.88 14.01 -13.90
N ARG A 49 17.57 14.05 -14.15
CA ARG A 49 16.68 15.06 -13.57
C ARG A 49 15.25 14.56 -13.42
N ALA A 50 14.59 15.06 -12.39
CA ALA A 50 13.16 14.87 -12.15
C ALA A 50 12.43 16.22 -12.16
N ASN A 51 11.25 16.24 -12.76
CA ASN A 51 10.30 17.34 -12.67
C ASN A 51 8.92 16.74 -12.41
N ILE A 52 8.42 16.92 -11.19
CA ILE A 52 7.14 16.41 -10.72
C ILE A 52 6.22 17.59 -10.45
N ARG A 53 4.96 17.47 -10.85
CA ARG A 53 3.91 18.45 -10.63
C ARG A 53 2.63 17.74 -10.21
N VAL A 54 1.96 18.31 -9.23
CA VAL A 54 0.56 18.06 -8.86
C VAL A 54 -0.22 19.35 -9.10
N GLY A 55 -1.46 19.21 -9.54
CA GLY A 55 -2.40 20.30 -9.75
C GLY A 55 -3.00 20.83 -8.44
N ARG A 56 -4.19 21.41 -8.55
CA ARG A 56 -5.01 21.79 -7.38
C ARG A 56 -5.65 20.53 -6.82
N ASP A 57 -4.93 19.89 -5.91
CA ASP A 57 -5.39 18.73 -5.17
C ASP A 57 -6.02 19.16 -3.84
N ARG A 58 -7.08 18.46 -3.40
CA ARG A 58 -7.75 18.73 -2.12
C ARG A 58 -6.81 18.56 -0.93
N GLY A 59 -5.86 17.63 -1.02
CA GLY A 59 -4.86 17.40 0.03
C GLY A 59 -3.91 18.58 0.23
N LEU A 60 -3.85 19.51 -0.72
CA LEU A 60 -3.06 20.74 -0.59
C LEU A 60 -3.89 21.92 -0.07
N ALA A 61 -5.20 21.78 0.17
CA ALA A 61 -6.04 22.90 0.60
C ALA A 61 -5.52 23.56 1.89
N THR A 62 -5.07 22.73 2.83
CA THR A 62 -4.39 23.13 4.07
C THR A 62 -2.92 22.75 3.97
N LEU A 63 -2.03 23.67 4.35
CA LEU A 63 -0.58 23.46 4.30
C LEU A 63 0.01 23.58 5.69
N GLU A 64 0.85 22.61 6.07
CA GLU A 64 1.78 22.80 7.18
C GLU A 64 2.90 23.79 6.83
N ASP A 65 3.46 24.46 7.84
CA ASP A 65 4.52 25.46 7.69
C ASP A 65 5.93 24.86 7.82
N PRO A 66 6.68 24.67 6.71
CA PRO A 66 8.05 24.15 6.75
C PRO A 66 9.11 25.19 7.17
N THR A 67 8.71 26.42 7.55
CA THR A 67 9.66 27.49 7.94
C THR A 67 9.89 27.61 9.44
N GLN A 68 9.12 26.89 10.27
CA GLN A 68 9.23 26.94 11.72
C GLN A 68 10.25 25.94 12.25
N CYS A 69 11.48 26.37 12.55
CA CYS A 69 12.54 25.45 12.97
C CYS A 69 12.44 25.06 14.48
N PRO A 70 12.72 23.79 14.86
CA PRO A 70 13.05 22.66 14.00
C PRO A 70 11.80 22.00 13.40
N SER A 71 11.44 22.32 12.15
CA SER A 71 10.42 21.59 11.38
C SER A 71 11.09 20.43 10.67
N SER A 72 10.55 19.23 10.83
CA SER A 72 10.91 18.08 10.00
C SER A 72 10.23 18.23 8.64
N SER A 73 11.01 18.52 7.60
CA SER A 73 10.56 18.27 6.23
C SER A 73 11.53 17.33 5.55
N ALA A 74 11.00 16.36 4.81
CA ALA A 74 11.80 15.32 4.17
C ALA A 74 11.18 14.92 2.85
N ILE A 75 11.99 14.37 1.94
CA ILE A 75 11.54 14.01 0.61
C ILE A 75 12.16 12.69 0.17
N GLN A 76 11.41 11.95 -0.64
CA GLN A 76 11.89 10.71 -1.25
C GLN A 76 11.29 10.55 -2.65
N ILE A 77 12.12 10.23 -3.64
CA ILE A 77 11.68 9.91 -5.01
C ILE A 77 12.12 8.48 -5.30
N ARG A 78 11.15 7.60 -5.56
CA ARG A 78 11.38 6.18 -5.85
C ARG A 78 10.60 5.71 -7.07
N PHE A 79 11.00 4.56 -7.59
CA PHE A 79 10.47 3.93 -8.78
C PHE A 79 10.28 2.45 -8.53
N TYR A 80 9.18 1.91 -9.00
CA TYR A 80 8.91 0.49 -8.93
C TYR A 80 9.45 -0.18 -10.20
N THR A 81 10.47 -1.03 -10.07
CA THR A 81 11.08 -1.74 -11.21
C THR A 81 10.57 -3.16 -11.29
N SER A 82 10.28 -3.63 -12.51
CA SER A 82 9.84 -5.01 -12.75
C SER A 82 10.96 -6.03 -12.54
N ALA A 83 12.23 -5.63 -12.72
CA ALA A 83 13.38 -6.53 -12.59
C ALA A 83 13.50 -7.14 -11.18
N ASP A 84 13.27 -6.33 -10.15
CA ASP A 84 13.45 -6.75 -8.75
C ASP A 84 12.13 -6.76 -7.98
N SER A 85 11.03 -6.31 -8.59
CA SER A 85 9.73 -6.09 -7.93
C SER A 85 9.85 -5.23 -6.65
N LEU A 86 10.81 -4.29 -6.64
CA LEU A 86 11.13 -3.43 -5.50
C LEU A 86 11.08 -1.95 -5.87
N MET A 87 10.93 -1.12 -4.84
CA MET A 87 11.09 0.33 -4.99
C MET A 87 12.59 0.68 -4.98
N VAL A 88 13.12 1.23 -6.07
CA VAL A 88 14.48 1.75 -6.17
C VAL A 88 14.47 3.28 -6.29
N GLY A 89 15.58 3.95 -5.99
CA GLY A 89 15.67 5.42 -6.05
C GLY A 89 16.46 5.99 -4.88
N GLY A 90 16.35 7.31 -4.70
CA GLY A 90 17.09 8.01 -3.64
C GLY A 90 16.58 7.67 -2.24
N ASP A 91 17.49 7.69 -1.27
CA ASP A 91 17.14 7.65 0.14
C ASP A 91 16.25 8.83 0.54
N ARG A 92 15.55 8.69 1.66
CA ARG A 92 14.79 9.80 2.24
C ARG A 92 15.79 10.87 2.68
N ALA A 93 15.65 12.07 2.15
CA ALA A 93 16.53 13.19 2.43
C ALA A 93 15.79 14.26 3.25
N GLU A 94 16.41 14.73 4.33
CA GLU A 94 15.94 15.87 5.10
C GLU A 94 16.12 17.16 4.29
N LEU A 95 15.11 18.02 4.32
CA LEU A 95 15.10 19.32 3.67
C LEU A 95 15.38 20.39 4.73
N PRO A 96 16.55 21.07 4.69
CA PRO A 96 16.90 22.07 5.68
C PRO A 96 15.87 23.21 5.78
N CYS A 97 15.43 23.50 7.01
CA CYS A 97 14.47 24.55 7.32
C CYS A 97 14.87 25.92 6.71
N GLY A 98 16.16 26.29 6.78
CA GLY A 98 16.68 27.55 6.24
C GLY A 98 16.57 27.74 4.72
N ASN A 99 16.29 26.67 3.98
CA ASN A 99 16.09 26.72 2.52
C ASN A 99 14.62 26.96 2.14
N TRP A 100 13.70 26.94 3.10
CA TRP A 100 12.29 27.27 2.91
C TRP A 100 12.04 28.75 3.09
N LYS A 101 11.12 29.29 2.29
CA LYS A 101 10.60 30.65 2.42
C LYS A 101 9.10 30.68 2.24
N ALA A 102 8.42 31.42 3.09
CA ALA A 102 7.02 31.77 2.91
C ALA A 102 6.83 32.61 1.62
N THR A 103 5.66 32.47 1.03
CA THR A 103 5.21 33.16 -0.17
C THR A 103 3.72 33.45 -0.03
N ALA A 104 3.17 34.33 -0.89
CA ALA A 104 1.76 34.74 -0.79
C ALA A 104 0.73 33.59 -0.81
N ASN A 105 1.07 32.39 -1.29
CA ASN A 105 0.13 31.27 -1.39
C ASN A 105 0.72 29.93 -0.88
N GLY A 106 1.70 29.97 0.03
CA GLY A 106 2.38 28.78 0.56
C GLY A 106 3.88 28.97 0.63
N TYR A 107 4.66 27.93 0.31
CA TYR A 107 6.09 27.86 0.60
C TYR A 107 6.94 27.51 -0.62
N ALA A 108 8.20 27.93 -0.56
CA ALA A 108 9.18 27.64 -1.58
C ALA A 108 10.50 27.16 -0.97
N TYR A 109 10.89 25.94 -1.30
CA TYR A 109 12.23 25.43 -1.03
C TYR A 109 13.15 25.79 -2.18
N ARG A 110 14.37 26.23 -1.89
CA ARG A 110 15.44 26.41 -2.88
C ARG A 110 16.77 25.94 -2.31
N ASP A 111 17.42 25.06 -3.06
CA ASP A 111 18.78 24.62 -2.82
C ASP A 111 19.49 24.55 -4.17
N ARG A 112 20.56 25.32 -4.37
CA ARG A 112 21.25 25.32 -5.66
C ARG A 112 22.18 24.12 -5.81
N THR A 113 22.68 23.57 -4.71
CA THR A 113 23.58 22.42 -4.73
C THR A 113 22.80 21.12 -4.84
N GLY A 114 21.54 21.12 -4.38
CA GLY A 114 20.71 19.92 -4.33
C GLY A 114 21.25 18.92 -3.31
N ALA A 115 21.81 19.39 -2.20
CA ALA A 115 22.39 18.55 -1.16
C ALA A 115 21.36 17.57 -0.57
N ALA A 116 20.09 17.99 -0.48
CA ALA A 116 19.00 17.15 -0.02
C ALA A 116 18.39 16.32 -1.17
N GLY A 117 18.94 15.12 -1.42
CA GLY A 117 18.39 14.17 -2.41
C GLY A 117 18.33 14.72 -3.84
N GLY A 118 19.21 15.67 -4.17
CA GLY A 118 19.25 16.35 -5.47
C GLY A 118 18.16 17.39 -5.68
N VAL A 119 17.32 17.63 -4.67
CA VAL A 119 16.17 18.54 -4.80
C VAL A 119 16.66 19.97 -4.83
N THR A 120 16.42 20.62 -5.97
CA THR A 120 16.85 22.01 -6.16
C THR A 120 15.75 23.03 -5.90
N LYS A 121 14.49 22.59 -6.02
CA LYS A 121 13.34 23.47 -5.88
C LYS A 121 12.08 22.70 -5.52
N ILE A 122 11.36 23.22 -4.53
CA ILE A 122 9.97 22.86 -4.26
C ILE A 122 9.10 24.12 -4.32
N ARG A 123 7.93 24.03 -4.94
CA ARG A 123 6.83 24.97 -4.74
C ARG A 123 5.68 24.18 -4.14
N TYR A 124 5.35 24.49 -2.91
CA TYR A 124 4.37 23.81 -2.10
C TYR A 124 3.30 24.85 -1.73
N SER A 125 2.11 24.73 -2.31
CA SER A 125 1.07 25.75 -2.25
C SER A 125 -0.30 25.12 -2.37
N SER A 126 -1.33 25.85 -1.97
CA SER A 126 -2.71 25.33 -1.96
C SER A 126 -3.30 25.03 -3.34
N LYS A 127 -2.59 25.40 -4.41
CA LYS A 127 -3.00 25.17 -5.80
C LYS A 127 -2.09 24.22 -6.56
N ARG A 128 -0.93 23.84 -5.98
CA ARG A 128 0.06 22.96 -6.65
C ARG A 128 1.18 22.54 -5.72
N LEU A 129 1.68 21.34 -5.98
CA LEU A 129 3.01 20.89 -5.61
C LEU A 129 3.88 20.81 -6.86
N LYS A 130 5.10 21.34 -6.83
CA LYS A 130 6.09 21.17 -7.90
C LYS A 130 7.45 20.90 -7.31
N VAL A 131 8.07 19.79 -7.72
CA VAL A 131 9.40 19.37 -7.27
C VAL A 131 10.33 19.30 -8.48
N LYS A 132 11.56 19.81 -8.33
CA LYS A 132 12.66 19.61 -9.27
C LYS A 132 13.83 18.99 -8.54
N ALA A 133 14.39 17.93 -9.11
CA ALA A 133 15.62 17.32 -8.64
C ALA A 133 16.59 17.09 -9.81
N ALA A 134 17.90 17.10 -9.53
CA ALA A 134 18.95 16.86 -10.51
C ALA A 134 20.19 16.26 -9.84
N THR A 135 21.01 15.58 -10.63
CA THR A 135 22.34 15.11 -10.20
C THR A 135 23.25 16.28 -9.81
N PRO A 136 24.19 16.12 -8.87
CA PRO A 136 24.67 14.84 -8.33
C PRO A 136 23.84 14.22 -7.19
N GLY A 137 23.00 14.99 -6.47
CA GLY A 137 22.27 14.46 -5.32
C GLY A 137 21.05 13.59 -5.64
N TYR A 138 20.52 13.67 -6.87
CA TYR A 138 19.37 12.87 -7.32
C TYR A 138 19.87 11.57 -7.94
N LEU A 139 19.33 10.43 -7.52
CA LEU A 139 19.62 9.14 -8.15
C LEU A 139 18.67 8.91 -9.35
N PRO A 140 19.14 9.00 -10.61
CA PRO A 140 18.31 8.68 -11.75
C PRO A 140 18.10 7.17 -11.86
N VAL A 141 16.85 6.76 -12.09
CA VAL A 141 16.49 5.37 -12.37
C VAL A 141 16.10 5.27 -13.85
N PRO A 142 16.76 4.42 -14.65
CA PRO A 142 16.34 4.16 -16.02
C PRO A 142 15.01 3.40 -16.05
N GLY A 143 14.19 3.66 -17.07
CA GLY A 143 12.98 2.88 -17.32
C GLY A 143 13.26 1.54 -18.00
N PRO A 144 12.23 0.72 -18.24
CA PRO A 144 10.83 0.94 -17.85
C PRO A 144 10.60 0.77 -16.34
N VAL A 145 9.56 1.41 -15.82
CA VAL A 145 9.09 1.26 -14.43
C VAL A 145 7.58 0.98 -14.40
N GLY A 146 7.09 0.24 -13.42
CA GLY A 146 5.65 0.05 -13.24
C GLY A 146 4.96 1.30 -12.71
N PHE A 147 5.62 2.04 -11.81
CA PHE A 147 5.20 3.36 -11.38
C PHE A 147 6.36 4.17 -10.79
N ALA A 148 6.18 5.48 -10.70
CA ALA A 148 7.05 6.36 -9.93
C ALA A 148 6.31 6.90 -8.71
N GLN A 149 7.03 7.25 -7.64
CA GLN A 149 6.46 7.74 -6.40
C GLN A 149 7.30 8.88 -5.81
N LEU A 150 6.61 9.92 -5.37
CA LEU A 150 7.16 11.00 -4.54
C LEU A 150 6.51 10.90 -3.15
N GLY A 151 7.34 10.86 -2.10
CA GLY A 151 6.94 11.17 -0.73
C GLY A 151 7.48 12.54 -0.35
N LEU A 152 6.65 13.39 0.25
CA LEU A 152 7.05 14.66 0.85
C LEU A 152 6.42 14.75 2.25
N ASP A 153 7.25 14.83 3.25
CA ASP A 153 6.83 15.04 4.64
C ASP A 153 7.02 16.52 4.98
N VAL A 154 6.00 17.13 5.57
CA VAL A 154 6.07 18.50 6.12
C VAL A 154 5.36 18.48 7.46
N GLY A 155 6.15 18.61 8.54
CA GLY A 155 5.71 18.45 9.92
C GLY A 155 5.02 17.11 10.14
N THR A 156 3.71 17.09 10.39
CA THR A 156 2.95 15.86 10.68
C THR A 156 2.29 15.21 9.46
N VAL A 157 2.16 15.94 8.35
CA VAL A 157 1.56 15.44 7.11
C VAL A 157 2.58 14.79 6.20
N ARG A 158 2.23 13.59 5.70
CA ARG A 158 2.95 12.89 4.65
C ARG A 158 2.18 12.91 3.33
N TYR A 159 2.64 13.70 2.38
CA TYR A 159 2.11 13.71 1.03
C TYR A 159 2.70 12.58 0.19
N LEU A 160 1.86 11.88 -0.56
CA LEU A 160 2.29 10.94 -1.58
C LEU A 160 1.71 11.28 -2.93
N VAL A 161 2.58 11.20 -3.92
CA VAL A 161 2.18 11.25 -5.32
C VAL A 161 2.63 9.94 -5.93
N ARG A 162 1.69 9.14 -6.42
CA ARG A 162 2.01 7.97 -7.25
C ARG A 162 1.69 8.30 -8.71
N MET A 163 2.61 7.96 -9.61
CA MET A 163 2.55 8.29 -11.03
C MET A 163 2.53 7.00 -11.84
N HIS A 164 1.43 6.81 -12.56
CA HIS A 164 1.16 5.73 -13.50
C HIS A 164 0.92 6.30 -14.91
N SER A 165 0.47 5.45 -15.84
CA SER A 165 0.00 5.85 -17.18
C SER A 165 1.03 6.67 -17.94
N PHE A 166 2.13 6.02 -18.32
CA PHE A 166 3.24 6.69 -19.00
C PHE A 166 2.95 6.91 -20.49
N ARG A 167 3.24 8.12 -20.98
CA ARG A 167 3.30 8.40 -22.42
C ARG A 167 4.58 7.81 -23.02
N ARG A 168 5.65 7.78 -22.20
CA ARG A 168 6.96 7.23 -22.56
C ARG A 168 7.57 6.61 -21.31
N ASN A 169 8.04 5.37 -21.43
CA ASN A 169 8.58 4.59 -20.33
C ASN A 169 9.74 3.71 -20.84
N ASP A 170 10.88 4.34 -21.09
CA ASP A 170 12.08 3.67 -21.58
C ASP A 170 13.30 4.02 -20.73
N ALA A 171 14.43 3.36 -21.01
CA ALA A 171 15.68 3.51 -20.27
C ALA A 171 16.14 4.97 -20.10
N SER A 172 15.86 5.85 -21.06
CA SER A 172 16.30 7.25 -21.04
C SER A 172 15.28 8.20 -20.44
N LYS A 173 13.99 7.83 -20.47
CA LYS A 173 12.91 8.76 -20.12
C LYS A 173 11.65 8.04 -19.64
N ILE A 174 11.16 8.51 -18.50
CA ILE A 174 9.86 8.17 -17.93
C ILE A 174 9.03 9.45 -17.89
N GLN A 175 7.89 9.46 -18.57
CA GLN A 175 7.02 10.63 -18.69
C GLN A 175 5.56 10.21 -18.63
N THR A 176 4.81 10.81 -17.70
CA THR A 176 3.37 10.53 -17.54
C THR A 176 2.53 11.19 -18.62
N ARG A 177 1.37 10.58 -18.90
CA ARG A 177 0.27 11.21 -19.62
C ARG A 177 -0.40 12.26 -18.73
N LYS A 178 -1.15 13.16 -19.34
CA LYS A 178 -2.08 14.01 -18.60
C LYS A 178 -3.39 13.24 -18.51
N LEU A 179 -3.81 12.90 -17.30
CA LEU A 179 -5.11 12.27 -17.06
C LEU A 179 -6.25 13.30 -17.18
N SER A 180 -7.47 12.81 -17.37
CA SER A 180 -8.69 13.61 -17.31
C SER A 180 -8.98 14.04 -15.87
N LYS A 181 -9.90 14.99 -15.71
CA LYS A 181 -10.33 15.43 -14.38
C LYS A 181 -11.06 14.28 -13.65
N GLU A 182 -11.88 13.55 -14.41
CA GLU A 182 -12.67 12.43 -13.92
C GLU A 182 -11.78 11.25 -13.49
N ALA A 183 -10.68 10.97 -14.19
CA ALA A 183 -9.71 9.95 -13.76
C ALA A 183 -9.05 10.33 -12.42
N ASP A 184 -8.65 11.60 -12.28
CA ASP A 184 -8.02 12.10 -11.05
C ASP A 184 -8.98 12.09 -9.85
N GLU A 185 -10.24 12.50 -10.05
CA GLU A 185 -11.29 12.50 -9.01
C GLU A 185 -11.79 11.08 -8.70
N GLY A 186 -11.92 10.22 -9.71
CA GLY A 186 -12.29 8.81 -9.54
C GLY A 186 -11.22 8.03 -8.77
N GLU A 187 -9.93 8.29 -9.02
CA GLU A 187 -8.85 7.71 -8.20
C GLU A 187 -8.91 8.22 -6.76
N ALA A 188 -9.26 9.49 -6.52
CA ALA A 188 -9.43 10.01 -5.16
C ALA A 188 -10.57 9.29 -4.41
N ALA A 189 -11.74 9.18 -5.04
CA ALA A 189 -12.89 8.45 -4.50
C ALA A 189 -12.57 6.96 -4.23
N PHE A 190 -11.78 6.34 -5.12
CA PHE A 190 -11.35 4.96 -4.96
C PHE A 190 -10.56 4.76 -3.65
N TRP A 191 -9.59 5.64 -3.39
CA TRP A 191 -8.75 5.54 -2.20
C TRP A 191 -9.48 5.91 -0.91
N ASP A 192 -10.41 6.87 -0.95
CA ASP A 192 -11.24 7.20 0.22
C ASP A 192 -12.07 5.99 0.66
N THR A 193 -12.66 5.30 -0.32
CA THR A 193 -13.45 4.09 -0.08
C THR A 193 -12.57 2.99 0.50
N LEU A 194 -11.42 2.73 -0.13
CA LEU A 194 -10.53 1.64 0.28
C LEU A 194 -9.88 1.87 1.66
N TRP A 195 -9.63 3.13 2.04
CA TRP A 195 -9.10 3.49 3.36
C TRP A 195 -10.18 3.70 4.42
N GLY A 196 -11.46 3.57 4.07
CA GLY A 196 -12.56 3.79 5.01
C GLY A 196 -12.69 5.23 5.48
N ILE A 197 -12.23 6.20 4.68
CA ILE A 197 -12.42 7.64 4.94
C ILE A 197 -13.89 8.01 4.66
N GLU A 198 -14.39 7.61 3.49
CA GLU A 198 -15.77 7.83 3.05
C GLU A 198 -16.13 6.75 2.02
N ASP A 199 -17.36 6.20 2.08
CA ASP A 199 -17.82 5.22 1.10
C ASP A 199 -18.25 5.93 -0.20
N ARG A 200 -17.34 5.96 -1.17
CA ARG A 200 -17.49 6.66 -2.46
C ARG A 200 -17.42 5.68 -3.64
N ALA A 201 -17.75 4.41 -3.42
CA ALA A 201 -17.64 3.36 -4.43
C ALA A 201 -18.42 3.66 -5.72
N GLU A 202 -19.68 4.11 -5.60
CA GLU A 202 -20.50 4.48 -6.77
C GLU A 202 -19.92 5.67 -7.52
N GLU A 203 -19.41 6.67 -6.79
CA GLU A 203 -18.76 7.85 -7.40
C GLU A 203 -17.50 7.43 -8.16
N THR A 204 -16.69 6.52 -7.60
CA THR A 204 -15.55 5.91 -8.30
C THR A 204 -15.97 5.30 -9.62
N MET A 205 -17.02 4.46 -9.63
CA MET A 205 -17.47 3.79 -10.86
C MET A 205 -17.95 4.79 -11.91
N VAL A 206 -18.74 5.79 -11.53
CA VAL A 206 -19.24 6.82 -12.45
C VAL A 206 -18.10 7.66 -13.05
N LEU A 207 -17.18 8.13 -12.21
CA LEU A 207 -16.08 9.00 -12.65
C LEU A 207 -15.08 8.24 -13.53
N LEU A 208 -14.68 7.04 -13.12
CA LEU A 208 -13.72 6.25 -13.88
C LEU A 208 -14.33 5.70 -15.17
N GLY A 209 -15.61 5.29 -15.16
CA GLY A 209 -16.33 4.90 -16.38
C GLY A 209 -16.46 6.07 -17.36
N THR A 210 -16.70 7.29 -16.86
CA THR A 210 -16.66 8.50 -17.70
C THR A 210 -15.26 8.75 -18.26
N ALA A 211 -14.20 8.51 -17.48
CA ALA A 211 -12.83 8.69 -17.93
C ALA A 211 -12.46 7.70 -19.04
N THR A 212 -12.78 6.40 -18.88
CA THR A 212 -12.50 5.37 -19.88
C THR A 212 -13.38 5.51 -21.13
N GLY A 213 -14.61 6.00 -20.98
CA GLY A 213 -15.46 6.36 -22.12
C GLY A 213 -14.90 7.50 -22.96
N LYS A 214 -14.19 8.46 -22.34
CA LYS A 214 -13.51 9.57 -23.04
C LYS A 214 -12.15 9.16 -23.62
N ASP A 215 -11.41 8.31 -22.91
CA ASP A 215 -10.11 7.80 -23.33
C ASP A 215 -10.05 6.28 -23.08
N PRO A 216 -10.38 5.45 -24.09
CA PRO A 216 -10.29 4.00 -23.98
C PRO A 216 -8.87 3.46 -23.75
N SER A 217 -7.84 4.32 -23.84
CA SER A 217 -6.46 3.96 -23.51
C SER A 217 -6.08 4.23 -22.05
N ASP A 218 -7.01 4.72 -21.22
CA ASP A 218 -6.78 4.95 -19.79
C ASP A 218 -6.86 3.66 -18.97
N ALA A 219 -5.84 2.82 -19.15
CA ALA A 219 -5.71 1.54 -18.47
C ALA A 219 -5.71 1.64 -16.94
N ARG A 220 -5.30 2.77 -16.36
CA ARG A 220 -5.35 2.94 -14.91
C ARG A 220 -6.79 3.05 -14.42
N SER A 221 -7.64 3.77 -15.14
CA SER A 221 -9.06 3.92 -14.80
C SER A 221 -9.82 2.60 -14.95
N PHE A 222 -9.54 1.80 -15.99
CA PHE A 222 -10.05 0.43 -16.09
C PHE A 222 -9.60 -0.43 -14.90
N PHE A 223 -8.30 -0.43 -14.61
CA PHE A 223 -7.76 -1.22 -13.50
C PHE A 223 -8.37 -0.85 -12.14
N LEU A 224 -8.61 0.43 -11.88
CA LEU A 224 -9.23 0.88 -10.63
C LEU A 224 -10.72 0.55 -10.55
N GLN A 225 -11.45 0.54 -11.68
CA GLN A 225 -12.84 0.05 -11.72
C GLN A 225 -12.90 -1.44 -11.41
N GLY A 226 -12.05 -2.27 -12.03
CA GLY A 226 -11.96 -3.68 -11.70
C GLY A 226 -11.67 -3.94 -10.22
N LEU A 227 -10.74 -3.18 -9.62
CA LEU A 227 -10.47 -3.26 -8.18
C LEU A 227 -11.68 -2.84 -7.33
N MET A 228 -12.41 -1.81 -7.73
CA MET A 228 -13.60 -1.34 -6.99
C MET A 228 -14.73 -2.37 -7.07
N ARG A 229 -14.93 -3.02 -8.23
CA ARG A 229 -15.90 -4.11 -8.36
C ARG A 229 -15.55 -5.31 -7.49
N LEU A 230 -14.28 -5.72 -7.44
CA LEU A 230 -13.83 -6.76 -6.51
C LEU A 230 -14.03 -6.36 -5.04
N ASN A 231 -13.76 -5.09 -4.69
CA ASN A 231 -14.01 -4.57 -3.35
C ASN A 231 -15.50 -4.66 -2.98
N ARG A 232 -16.39 -4.22 -3.89
CA ARG A 232 -17.85 -4.31 -3.69
C ARG A 232 -18.31 -5.76 -3.55
N PHE A 233 -17.89 -6.64 -4.45
CA PHE A 233 -18.19 -8.07 -4.35
C PHE A 233 -17.77 -8.62 -2.98
N GLY A 234 -16.58 -8.25 -2.49
CA GLY A 234 -16.08 -8.74 -1.22
C GLY A 234 -16.75 -8.17 0.03
N ARG A 235 -17.36 -6.98 -0.07
CA ARG A 235 -18.20 -6.40 0.99
C ARG A 235 -19.61 -6.98 1.00
N GLU A 236 -20.14 -7.30 -0.18
CA GLU A 236 -21.53 -7.75 -0.37
C GLU A 236 -21.67 -9.27 -0.21
N THR A 237 -20.60 -10.04 -0.41
CA THR A 237 -20.62 -11.51 -0.38
C THR A 237 -19.89 -12.03 0.85
N THR A 238 -20.55 -12.82 1.71
CA THR A 238 -19.90 -13.47 2.86
C THR A 238 -19.43 -14.89 2.55
N TYR A 239 -20.04 -15.55 1.56
CA TYR A 239 -19.74 -16.93 1.17
C TYR A 239 -19.99 -17.14 -0.34
N TYR A 240 -19.02 -17.71 -1.05
CA TYR A 240 -19.02 -17.78 -2.53
C TYR A 240 -20.17 -18.62 -3.10
N PRO A 241 -20.48 -19.81 -2.56
CA PRO A 241 -21.60 -20.61 -3.04
C PRO A 241 -22.97 -19.97 -2.86
N GLU A 242 -23.07 -18.91 -2.04
CA GLU A 242 -24.31 -18.15 -1.83
C GLU A 242 -24.33 -16.82 -2.59
N ALA A 243 -23.31 -16.54 -3.41
CA ALA A 243 -23.28 -15.33 -4.22
C ALA A 243 -24.46 -15.29 -5.20
N THR A 244 -25.15 -14.16 -5.22
CA THR A 244 -26.25 -13.90 -6.15
C THR A 244 -25.73 -13.67 -7.58
N PRO A 245 -26.58 -13.82 -8.62
CA PRO A 245 -26.19 -13.49 -9.99
C PRO A 245 -25.66 -12.06 -10.15
N ALA A 246 -26.23 -11.09 -9.42
CA ALA A 246 -25.77 -9.70 -9.44
C ALA A 246 -24.35 -9.55 -8.87
N GLN A 247 -24.02 -10.30 -7.81
CA GLN A 247 -22.68 -10.31 -7.24
C GLN A 247 -21.67 -10.99 -8.18
N ALA A 248 -22.05 -12.09 -8.84
CA ALA A 248 -21.20 -12.73 -9.84
C ALA A 248 -20.89 -11.80 -11.01
N MET A 249 -21.85 -10.97 -11.42
CA MET A 249 -21.68 -9.97 -12.47
C MET A 249 -20.60 -8.93 -12.13
N LEU A 250 -20.45 -8.54 -10.85
CA LEU A 250 -19.34 -7.66 -10.43
C LEU A 250 -17.96 -8.27 -10.73
N VAL A 251 -17.80 -9.58 -10.56
CA VAL A 251 -16.52 -10.28 -10.80
C VAL A 251 -16.26 -10.42 -12.29
N GLU A 252 -17.30 -10.71 -13.08
CA GLU A 252 -17.20 -10.76 -14.54
C GLU A 252 -16.79 -9.41 -15.11
N GLU A 253 -17.49 -8.34 -14.76
CA GLU A 253 -17.15 -6.99 -15.21
C GLU A 253 -15.79 -6.53 -14.66
N ALA A 254 -15.34 -7.03 -13.50
CA ALA A 254 -13.99 -6.75 -13.00
C ALA A 254 -12.93 -7.40 -13.89
N LEU A 255 -13.17 -8.66 -14.32
CA LEU A 255 -12.27 -9.35 -15.21
C LEU A 255 -12.15 -8.64 -16.56
N GLU A 256 -13.27 -8.22 -17.15
CA GLU A 256 -13.29 -7.45 -18.40
C GLU A 256 -12.44 -6.17 -18.31
N ASP A 257 -12.60 -5.41 -17.22
CA ASP A 257 -11.79 -4.22 -16.97
C ASP A 257 -10.30 -4.51 -16.84
N PHE A 258 -9.95 -5.60 -16.13
CA PHE A 258 -8.56 -5.99 -16.02
C PHE A 258 -7.98 -6.42 -17.36
N GLU A 259 -8.72 -7.18 -18.16
CA GLU A 259 -8.31 -7.56 -19.53
C GLU A 259 -8.09 -6.34 -20.41
N GLN A 260 -8.93 -5.31 -20.29
CA GLN A 260 -8.76 -4.04 -21.01
C GLN A 260 -7.55 -3.23 -20.51
N ALA A 261 -7.25 -3.27 -19.20
CA ALA A 261 -6.14 -2.54 -18.61
C ALA A 261 -4.77 -3.20 -18.85
N LEU A 262 -4.72 -4.53 -18.77
CA LEU A 262 -3.49 -5.31 -18.66
C LEU A 262 -2.47 -5.01 -19.77
N PRO A 263 -2.82 -5.03 -21.08
CA PRO A 263 -1.84 -4.82 -22.15
C PRO A 263 -1.06 -3.50 -22.05
N SER A 264 -1.64 -2.48 -21.40
CA SER A 264 -1.01 -1.18 -21.19
C SER A 264 -0.27 -1.06 -19.86
N LEU A 265 -0.64 -1.86 -18.86
CA LEU A 265 0.01 -1.88 -17.55
C LEU A 265 1.17 -2.88 -17.49
N TRP A 266 1.08 -3.97 -18.23
CA TRP A 266 2.06 -5.05 -18.29
C TRP A 266 2.05 -5.70 -19.68
N ASP A 267 3.18 -5.62 -20.40
CA ASP A 267 3.30 -6.17 -21.77
C ASP A 267 3.83 -7.61 -21.82
N GLY A 268 3.89 -8.30 -20.67
CA GLY A 268 4.52 -9.62 -20.52
C GLY A 268 6.00 -9.56 -20.11
N SER A 269 6.65 -8.40 -20.25
CA SER A 269 8.07 -8.22 -19.93
C SER A 269 8.38 -6.94 -19.14
N ARG A 270 7.56 -5.91 -19.30
CA ARG A 270 7.77 -4.57 -18.77
C ARG A 270 6.45 -4.01 -18.22
N GLY A 271 6.56 -3.26 -17.12
CA GLY A 271 5.43 -2.55 -16.52
C GLY A 271 5.21 -2.89 -15.05
N ASP A 272 3.95 -2.86 -14.60
CA ASP A 272 3.53 -3.13 -13.24
C ASP A 272 3.24 -4.62 -13.05
N THR A 273 4.22 -5.37 -12.54
CA THR A 273 4.15 -6.83 -12.31
C THR A 273 3.08 -7.23 -11.29
N ARG A 274 2.44 -6.28 -10.61
CA ARG A 274 1.31 -6.54 -9.69
C ARG A 274 -0.02 -6.68 -10.42
N ALA A 275 -0.17 -6.05 -11.60
CA ALA A 275 -1.44 -6.02 -12.31
C ALA A 275 -1.94 -7.42 -12.74
N PRO A 276 -1.09 -8.34 -13.25
CA PRO A 276 -1.53 -9.68 -13.66
C PRO A 276 -2.22 -10.48 -12.56
N GLY A 277 -1.78 -10.34 -11.31
CA GLY A 277 -2.36 -11.09 -10.18
C GLY A 277 -3.84 -10.77 -9.95
N PHE A 278 -4.25 -9.52 -10.11
CA PHE A 278 -5.66 -9.14 -9.93
C PHE A 278 -6.57 -9.74 -11.01
N ALA A 279 -6.13 -9.76 -12.27
CA ALA A 279 -6.88 -10.37 -13.36
C ALA A 279 -7.01 -11.88 -13.16
N ALA A 280 -5.91 -12.55 -12.79
CA ALA A 280 -5.88 -13.97 -12.50
C ALA A 280 -6.84 -14.34 -11.36
N THR A 281 -6.84 -13.55 -10.28
CA THR A 281 -7.77 -13.76 -9.15
C THR A 281 -9.22 -13.50 -9.54
N ALA A 282 -9.53 -12.47 -10.35
CA ALA A 282 -10.88 -12.26 -10.86
C ALA A 282 -11.36 -13.45 -11.71
N ARG A 283 -10.50 -13.97 -12.60
CA ARG A 283 -10.78 -15.13 -13.45
C ARG A 283 -11.03 -16.39 -12.63
N TYR A 284 -10.17 -16.68 -11.65
CA TYR A 284 -10.36 -17.81 -10.74
C TYR A 284 -11.69 -17.69 -9.98
N THR A 285 -11.95 -16.52 -9.40
CA THR A 285 -13.18 -16.23 -8.63
C THR A 285 -14.42 -16.45 -9.50
N LEU A 286 -14.40 -15.95 -10.75
CA LEU A 286 -15.49 -16.16 -11.70
C LEU A 286 -15.71 -17.65 -12.01
N GLY A 287 -14.63 -18.41 -12.19
CA GLY A 287 -14.68 -19.86 -12.37
C GLY A 287 -15.34 -20.58 -11.19
N VAL A 288 -14.97 -20.22 -9.96
CA VAL A 288 -15.60 -20.77 -8.75
C VAL A 288 -17.10 -20.47 -8.70
N LEU A 289 -17.48 -19.21 -8.96
CA LEU A 289 -18.87 -18.76 -8.93
C LEU A 289 -19.74 -19.46 -9.99
N ARG A 290 -19.15 -19.80 -11.14
CA ARG A 290 -19.82 -20.48 -12.24
C ARG A 290 -19.72 -22.01 -12.18
N ASN A 291 -18.98 -22.56 -11.21
CA ASN A 291 -18.60 -23.97 -11.19
C ASN A 291 -17.96 -24.41 -12.53
N ASP A 292 -17.10 -23.56 -13.09
CA ASP A 292 -16.40 -23.78 -14.36
C ASP A 292 -14.96 -24.25 -14.11
N PRO A 293 -14.67 -25.55 -14.26
CA PRO A 293 -13.34 -26.09 -13.97
C PRO A 293 -12.25 -25.56 -14.92
N THR A 294 -12.60 -25.12 -16.13
CA THR A 294 -11.64 -24.56 -17.08
C THR A 294 -11.19 -23.17 -16.62
N LEU A 295 -12.14 -22.30 -16.23
CA LEU A 295 -11.80 -20.99 -15.68
C LEU A 295 -11.03 -21.08 -14.37
N ILE A 296 -11.37 -22.04 -13.50
CA ILE A 296 -10.64 -22.31 -12.26
C ILE A 296 -9.18 -22.69 -12.57
N ALA A 297 -8.96 -23.66 -13.45
CA ALA A 297 -7.62 -24.11 -13.81
C ALA A 297 -6.78 -22.99 -14.46
N GLN A 298 -7.38 -22.22 -15.37
CA GLN A 298 -6.70 -21.09 -16.01
C GLN A 298 -6.35 -20.00 -15.00
N GLY A 299 -7.30 -19.57 -14.16
CA GLY A 299 -7.05 -18.55 -13.14
C GLY A 299 -5.97 -18.99 -12.15
N SER A 300 -5.95 -20.28 -11.78
CA SER A 300 -4.90 -20.85 -10.91
C SER A 300 -3.52 -20.76 -11.56
N GLN A 301 -3.39 -21.19 -12.83
CA GLN A 301 -2.13 -21.13 -13.57
C GLN A 301 -1.60 -19.69 -13.70
N GLU A 302 -2.50 -18.73 -13.94
CA GLU A 302 -2.14 -17.33 -14.06
C GLU A 302 -1.77 -16.70 -12.71
N MET A 303 -2.38 -17.14 -11.60
CA MET A 303 -1.97 -16.74 -10.26
C MET A 303 -0.58 -17.27 -9.91
N ASP A 304 -0.24 -18.50 -10.29
CA ASP A 304 1.10 -19.05 -10.12
C ASP A 304 2.13 -18.23 -10.91
N PHE A 305 1.81 -17.91 -12.17
CA PHE A 305 2.64 -17.05 -13.00
C PHE A 305 2.81 -15.65 -12.37
N ALA A 306 1.72 -15.02 -11.93
CA ALA A 306 1.78 -13.71 -11.29
C ALA A 306 2.60 -13.75 -9.99
N THR A 307 2.46 -14.80 -9.19
CA THR A 307 3.24 -15.02 -7.97
C THR A 307 4.73 -15.13 -8.28
N ALA A 308 5.10 -15.90 -9.31
CA ALA A 308 6.49 -15.98 -9.77
C ALA A 308 7.05 -14.63 -10.25
N LEU A 309 6.23 -13.79 -10.89
CA LEU A 309 6.64 -12.45 -11.33
C LEU A 309 6.87 -11.48 -10.16
N ASN A 310 6.04 -11.55 -9.12
CA ASN A 310 6.14 -10.68 -7.96
C ASN A 310 5.66 -11.38 -6.69
N PRO A 311 6.54 -12.18 -6.07
CA PRO A 311 6.17 -12.99 -4.91
C PRO A 311 5.74 -12.13 -3.73
N LEU A 312 6.36 -10.97 -3.52
CA LEU A 312 6.07 -10.12 -2.37
C LEU A 312 4.66 -9.53 -2.40
N PHE A 313 4.10 -9.25 -3.58
CA PHE A 313 2.78 -8.64 -3.68
C PHE A 313 1.71 -9.66 -4.06
N ASN A 314 1.97 -10.48 -5.08
CA ASN A 314 0.94 -11.33 -5.69
C ASN A 314 0.58 -12.55 -4.83
N THR A 315 1.48 -13.00 -3.94
CA THR A 315 1.17 -14.05 -2.95
C THR A 315 -0.02 -13.69 -2.07
N PHE A 316 -0.28 -12.40 -1.80
CA PHE A 316 -1.38 -11.98 -0.93
C PHE A 316 -2.73 -11.83 -1.64
N ILE A 317 -2.75 -11.74 -2.97
CA ILE A 317 -3.97 -11.44 -3.72
C ILE A 317 -5.02 -12.56 -3.56
N PRO A 318 -4.65 -13.86 -3.52
CA PRO A 318 -5.61 -14.91 -3.22
C PRO A 318 -6.18 -14.85 -1.78
N LEU A 319 -5.59 -14.04 -0.89
CA LEU A 319 -6.02 -13.85 0.51
C LEU A 319 -6.76 -12.53 0.78
N GLY A 320 -6.92 -11.64 -0.18
CA GLY A 320 -7.74 -10.43 -0.04
C GLY A 320 -7.74 -9.60 -1.31
N PRO A 321 -8.69 -8.67 -1.57
CA PRO A 321 -9.84 -8.14 -0.81
C PRO A 321 -11.18 -8.88 -1.04
N ILE A 322 -11.14 -10.05 -1.64
CA ILE A 322 -12.28 -10.93 -1.83
C ILE A 322 -12.40 -11.78 -0.56
N PRO A 323 -13.59 -12.15 -0.02
CA PRO A 323 -13.69 -13.05 1.12
C PRO A 323 -12.80 -14.24 0.84
N PRO A 324 -12.11 -14.79 1.86
CA PRO A 324 -11.11 -15.82 1.62
C PRO A 324 -11.72 -16.90 0.73
N ILE A 325 -11.24 -16.94 -0.53
CA ILE A 325 -11.65 -17.92 -1.55
C ILE A 325 -11.41 -19.31 -0.97
N PHE A 326 -10.31 -19.41 -0.23
CA PHE A 326 -9.84 -20.59 0.45
C PHE A 326 -10.20 -20.55 1.93
N ARG A 327 -10.86 -21.60 2.42
CA ARG A 327 -10.96 -21.87 3.85
C ARG A 327 -9.56 -22.09 4.41
N GLY A 328 -9.39 -21.87 5.72
CA GLY A 328 -8.12 -22.15 6.40
C GLY A 328 -7.63 -23.60 6.26
N THR A 329 -8.49 -24.53 5.84
CA THR A 329 -8.18 -25.95 5.59
C THR A 329 -7.78 -26.25 4.16
N ASP A 330 -7.97 -25.33 3.22
CA ASP A 330 -7.77 -25.60 1.81
C ASP A 330 -6.26 -25.63 1.49
N PRO A 331 -5.78 -26.58 0.66
CA PRO A 331 -4.36 -26.69 0.31
C PRO A 331 -3.76 -25.38 -0.21
N GLU A 332 -4.53 -24.60 -0.97
CA GLU A 332 -4.14 -23.32 -1.54
C GLU A 332 -3.96 -22.25 -0.45
N TYR A 333 -4.83 -22.21 0.57
CA TYR A 333 -4.63 -21.34 1.74
C TYR A 333 -3.32 -21.68 2.46
N GLN A 334 -3.06 -22.97 2.66
CA GLN A 334 -1.83 -23.43 3.32
C GLN A 334 -0.58 -23.09 2.49
N ALA A 335 -0.65 -23.22 1.17
CA ALA A 335 0.42 -22.82 0.26
C ALA A 335 0.72 -21.31 0.37
N VAL A 336 -0.32 -20.47 0.41
CA VAL A 336 -0.11 -19.03 0.59
C VAL A 336 0.49 -18.70 1.97
N VAL A 337 0.02 -19.35 3.05
CA VAL A 337 0.60 -19.16 4.39
C VAL A 337 2.07 -19.57 4.42
N GLN A 338 2.45 -20.67 3.76
CA GLN A 338 3.85 -21.10 3.66
C GLN A 338 4.70 -20.06 2.90
N LEU A 339 4.21 -19.53 1.78
CA LEU A 339 4.89 -18.47 1.04
C LEU A 339 5.04 -17.20 1.89
N ILE A 340 4.02 -16.82 2.68
CA ILE A 340 4.14 -15.69 3.60
C ILE A 340 5.23 -15.95 4.65
N ASP A 341 5.27 -17.13 5.27
CA ASP A 341 6.30 -17.47 6.25
C ASP A 341 7.70 -17.54 5.61
N GLU A 342 7.83 -17.89 4.32
CA GLU A 342 9.09 -17.92 3.57
C GLU A 342 9.60 -16.51 3.20
N TYR A 343 8.73 -15.65 2.66
CA TYR A 343 9.09 -14.29 2.22
C TYR A 343 9.09 -13.26 3.36
N PHE A 344 8.34 -13.52 4.42
CA PHE A 344 8.28 -12.70 5.64
C PHE A 344 8.60 -13.56 6.86
N PRO A 345 9.82 -14.12 6.96
CA PRO A 345 10.18 -14.96 8.08
C PRO A 345 9.93 -14.17 9.35
N ARG A 346 8.99 -14.66 10.18
CA ARG A 346 8.72 -14.09 11.50
C ARG A 346 10.07 -13.85 12.15
N ARG A 347 10.32 -12.64 12.68
CA ARG A 347 11.57 -12.31 13.37
C ARG A 347 11.77 -13.23 14.60
N GLN A 348 12.16 -14.49 14.38
CA GLN A 348 12.57 -15.44 15.41
C GLN A 348 14.00 -15.16 15.89
N ARG A 349 14.70 -14.16 15.33
CA ARG A 349 16.03 -13.73 15.82
C ARG A 349 16.05 -13.08 17.21
N SER A 350 14.92 -12.99 17.92
CA SER A 350 14.87 -12.46 19.28
C SER A 350 14.86 -13.55 20.38
N ALA A 351 14.59 -14.81 20.04
CA ALA A 351 14.64 -15.92 20.99
C ALA A 351 16.06 -16.49 21.16
N GLU A 352 16.82 -16.66 20.07
CA GLU A 352 18.17 -17.22 20.14
C GLU A 352 19.21 -16.26 20.75
N THR A 353 19.07 -14.95 20.55
CA THR A 353 19.94 -13.96 21.20
C THR A 353 19.68 -13.87 22.71
N ARG A 354 18.44 -14.09 23.16
CA ARG A 354 18.13 -14.16 24.60
C ARG A 354 18.63 -15.46 25.22
N ALA A 355 18.51 -16.60 24.54
CA ALA A 355 19.04 -17.88 25.00
C ALA A 355 20.57 -17.87 25.14
N ARG A 356 21.30 -17.24 24.20
CA ARG A 356 22.78 -17.07 24.31
C ARG A 356 23.21 -16.07 25.39
N SER A 357 22.39 -15.07 25.70
CA SER A 357 22.67 -14.12 26.80
C SER A 357 22.39 -14.68 28.20
N ALA A 358 21.53 -15.71 28.28
CA ALA A 358 21.21 -16.40 29.53
C ALA A 358 22.24 -17.48 29.89
N SER A 359 22.92 -18.10 28.91
CA SER A 359 23.95 -19.11 29.19
C SER A 359 25.33 -18.52 29.53
N THR A 360 25.54 -17.22 29.34
CA THR A 360 26.82 -16.53 29.63
C THR A 360 26.83 -15.76 30.96
N ARG A 361 25.75 -15.81 31.75
CA ARG A 361 25.72 -15.28 33.13
C ARG A 361 25.48 -16.41 34.14
N GLY A 362 26.46 -17.29 34.23
CA GLY A 362 26.68 -18.10 35.43
C GLY A 362 27.69 -17.42 36.34
N TRP A 363 27.45 -17.53 37.65
CA TRP A 363 28.36 -17.32 38.79
C TRP A 363 28.46 -15.91 39.39
N ARG A 364 27.70 -15.69 40.47
CA ARG A 364 28.29 -15.38 41.79
C ARG A 364 27.40 -15.90 42.92
N ARG A 365 28.02 -16.71 43.78
CA ARG A 365 27.51 -17.19 45.07
C ARG A 365 27.27 -16.03 46.02
N THR A 366 26.23 -16.10 46.84
CA THR A 366 26.30 -15.73 48.26
C THR A 366 25.14 -16.37 49.03
N THR A 367 25.41 -16.57 50.31
CA THR A 367 24.86 -17.52 51.27
C THR A 367 23.56 -17.08 51.96
N TRP A 368 22.80 -18.08 52.41
CA TRP A 368 21.64 -18.13 53.34
C TRP A 368 21.83 -17.32 54.65
N PRO A 369 20.78 -17.00 55.48
CA PRO A 369 19.69 -17.92 55.87
C PRO A 369 18.25 -17.41 56.13
N VAL A 370 17.31 -18.34 55.88
CA VAL A 370 16.16 -18.79 56.70
C VAL A 370 15.24 -17.73 57.34
N ARG A 371 13.96 -17.75 56.96
CA ARG A 371 12.82 -17.90 57.89
C ARG A 371 11.56 -18.41 57.19
N SER A 372 11.03 -19.49 57.73
CA SER A 372 9.73 -20.10 57.47
C SER A 372 8.64 -19.45 58.34
N CYS A 373 7.43 -19.33 57.78
CA CYS A 373 6.11 -19.42 58.46
C CYS A 373 5.08 -19.46 57.32
N SER A 374 4.49 -20.62 57.02
CA SER A 374 3.27 -21.17 57.64
C SER A 374 1.99 -20.54 57.09
N SER A 375 1.19 -21.43 56.53
CA SER A 375 -0.15 -21.31 55.95
C SER A 375 -1.20 -20.68 56.88
N ALA A 376 -2.13 -19.92 56.31
CA ALA A 376 -3.50 -19.86 56.80
C ALA A 376 -4.49 -19.55 55.66
N THR A 377 -5.38 -20.52 55.45
CA THR A 377 -6.62 -20.50 54.69
C THR A 377 -7.66 -19.59 55.35
N SER A 378 -8.41 -18.82 54.56
CA SER A 378 -9.86 -18.62 54.77
C SER A 378 -10.55 -17.97 53.56
N SER A 379 -11.77 -18.46 53.32
CA SER A 379 -12.72 -18.18 52.25
C SER A 379 -13.50 -16.87 52.44
N PRO A 380 -14.34 -16.46 51.46
CA PRO A 380 -14.79 -15.08 51.26
C PRO A 380 -16.16 -14.76 51.86
N ARG A 381 -16.37 -13.46 52.16
CA ARG A 381 -17.68 -12.78 52.23
C ARG A 381 -17.59 -11.49 51.42
N GLU A 382 -18.38 -11.38 50.35
CA GLU A 382 -19.64 -10.63 50.35
C GLU A 382 -19.47 -9.16 50.76
N ILE A 383 -19.67 -8.25 49.80
CA ILE A 383 -20.49 -7.04 49.94
C ILE A 383 -20.88 -6.58 48.53
N ALA A 384 -22.18 -6.54 48.30
CA ALA A 384 -22.82 -5.95 47.14
C ALA A 384 -23.13 -4.47 47.39
N SER A 385 -23.26 -3.74 46.27
CA SER A 385 -24.08 -2.55 46.07
C SER A 385 -23.62 -1.22 46.72
N ARG A 386 -23.37 -0.22 45.87
CA ARG A 386 -24.20 0.98 45.79
C ARG A 386 -23.94 1.78 44.52
N ALA A 387 -25.03 2.37 44.03
CA ALA A 387 -25.16 3.08 42.78
C ALA A 387 -25.10 4.60 42.98
N ARG A 388 -24.84 5.32 41.88
CA ARG A 388 -25.26 6.70 41.55
C ARG A 388 -24.89 7.82 42.54
N ALA A 389 -23.90 8.62 42.15
CA ALA A 389 -24.06 9.99 41.65
C ALA A 389 -22.81 10.37 40.85
#